data_AF-A0A2E6W9N3-F1
#
_entry.id   AF-A0A2E6W9N3-F1
#
_cell.length_a   1.000
_cell.length_b   1.000
_cell.length_c   1.000
_cell.angle_alpha   90.00
_cell.angle_beta   90.00
_cell.angle_gamma   90.00
#
_symmetry.space_group_name_H-M   'P 1'
#
loop_
_entity.id
_entity.type
_entity.pdbx_description
1 polymer ?
#
loop_
_entity_poly.entity_id
_entity_poly.type
_entity_poly.pdbx_seq_one_letter_code
_entity_poly.pdbx_strand_id
1 'polypeptide(L)'
;MFLKLLLFLSMNAGATEPAKFTVLEYKAPAPFAGVLFDENAISKIMADYDLYKYSCDIQKDYELKIQREEYEFKLENLKIEHKALTDEYDLFIIQKDKEIDLLANALKKTSPRYKWLYFAGGILIGSVVSYGAHRALNE
;
A
#
# COMPACT_ATOMS: atom_id res chain seq x y z
N MET A 1 4.70 -55.85 36.34
CA MET A 1 3.57 -54.96 36.66
C MET A 1 3.90 -53.91 37.72
N PHE A 2 4.78 -54.20 38.69
CA PHE A 2 5.22 -53.23 39.73
C PHE A 2 5.83 -51.92 39.19
N LEU A 3 6.61 -51.98 38.10
CA LEU A 3 7.24 -50.79 37.50
C LEU A 3 6.22 -49.81 36.89
N LYS A 4 5.13 -50.32 36.32
CA LYS A 4 4.04 -49.48 35.78
C LYS A 4 3.24 -48.80 36.90
N LEU A 5 3.10 -49.46 38.05
CA LEU A 5 2.44 -48.89 39.22
C LEU A 5 3.26 -47.76 39.87
N LEU A 6 4.60 -47.91 39.90
CA LEU A 6 5.53 -46.88 40.38
C LEU A 6 5.53 -45.60 39.52
N LEU A 7 5.44 -45.74 38.19
CA LEU A 7 5.38 -44.59 37.27
C LEU A 7 4.06 -43.80 37.36
N PHE A 8 2.95 -44.47 37.73
CA PHE A 8 1.67 -43.77 37.97
C PHE A 8 1.63 -43.05 39.33
N LEU A 9 2.35 -43.53 40.35
CA LEU A 9 2.41 -42.86 41.66
C LEU A 9 3.29 -41.60 41.67
N SER A 10 4.28 -41.48 40.78
CA SER A 10 5.18 -40.32 40.72
C SER A 10 4.54 -39.06 40.12
N MET A 11 3.35 -39.15 39.51
CA MET A 11 2.66 -37.98 38.91
C MET A 11 1.86 -37.14 39.91
N ASN A 12 1.74 -37.55 41.18
CA ASN A 12 0.98 -36.80 42.20
C ASN A 12 1.85 -35.97 43.17
N ALA A 13 3.17 -35.90 42.94
CA ALA A 13 4.07 -35.07 43.75
C ALA A 13 4.08 -33.63 43.24
N GLY A 14 3.01 -32.89 43.55
CA GLY A 14 2.86 -31.49 43.18
C GLY A 14 1.91 -30.74 44.10
N ALA A 15 1.99 -31.00 45.41
CA ALA A 15 1.38 -30.11 46.40
C ALA A 15 2.19 -28.80 46.45
N THR A 16 2.06 -27.99 45.39
CA THR A 16 2.53 -26.61 45.41
C THR A 16 1.61 -25.88 46.38
N GLU A 17 2.17 -25.31 47.45
CA GLU A 17 1.37 -24.48 48.35
C GLU A 17 0.63 -23.42 47.52
N PRO A 18 -0.66 -23.20 47.77
CA PRO A 18 -1.41 -22.20 47.03
C PRO A 18 -0.77 -20.83 47.26
N ALA A 19 -0.59 -20.05 46.19
CA ALA A 19 -0.07 -18.68 46.26
C ALA A 19 -0.87 -17.84 47.28
N LYS A 20 -0.19 -17.30 48.30
CA LYS A 20 -0.81 -16.50 49.36
C LYS A 20 -0.40 -15.04 49.24
N PHE A 21 -1.30 -14.15 49.64
CA PHE A 21 -0.98 -12.76 49.88
C PHE A 21 -1.57 -12.30 51.21
N THR A 22 -0.93 -11.31 51.83
CA THR A 22 -1.40 -10.68 53.07
C THR A 22 -1.37 -9.17 52.91
N VAL A 23 -2.43 -8.50 53.34
CA VAL A 23 -2.49 -7.03 53.36
C VAL A 23 -1.90 -6.53 54.68
N LEU A 24 -0.94 -5.63 54.59
CA LEU A 24 -0.29 -4.97 55.71
C LEU A 24 -0.90 -3.58 55.90
N GLU A 25 -1.40 -3.31 57.09
CA GLU A 25 -1.85 -1.99 57.50
C GLU A 25 -0.68 -1.15 58.02
N TYR A 26 -0.81 0.18 57.91
CA TYR A 26 0.22 1.09 58.37
C TYR A 26 0.51 0.91 59.87
N LYS A 27 1.78 0.68 60.23
CA LYS A 27 2.26 0.39 61.60
C LYS A 27 1.80 -0.95 62.20
N ALA A 28 1.36 -1.89 61.37
CA ALA A 28 1.24 -3.30 61.74
C ALA A 28 2.12 -4.16 60.80
N PRO A 29 2.79 -5.18 61.35
CA PRO A 29 4.25 -5.42 61.42
C PRO A 29 5.27 -4.64 60.54
N ALA A 30 4.88 -3.74 59.63
CA ALA A 30 5.80 -2.99 58.76
C ALA A 30 5.58 -1.45 58.85
N PRO A 31 6.60 -0.62 58.54
CA PRO A 31 6.49 0.85 58.60
C PRO A 31 5.71 1.47 57.41
N PHE A 32 5.11 0.66 56.55
CA PHE A 32 4.31 1.07 55.39
C PHE A 32 3.11 0.14 55.22
N ALA A 33 2.04 0.64 54.58
CA ALA A 33 0.91 -0.19 54.16
C ALA A 33 1.20 -0.81 52.78
N GLY A 34 0.79 -2.06 52.55
CA GLY A 34 1.06 -2.75 51.29
C GLY A 34 0.51 -4.16 51.22
N VAL A 35 0.79 -4.86 50.12
CA VAL A 35 0.45 -6.28 49.95
C VAL A 35 1.74 -7.08 49.91
N LEU A 36 1.87 -8.04 50.83
CA LEU A 36 2.98 -8.97 50.88
C LEU A 36 2.58 -10.27 50.19
N PHE A 37 3.36 -10.66 49.20
CA PHE A 37 3.19 -11.92 48.46
C PHE A 37 4.21 -12.94 48.95
N ASP A 38 3.83 -14.21 48.99
CA ASP A 38 4.79 -15.30 49.17
C ASP A 38 5.60 -15.56 47.87
N GLU A 39 6.65 -16.38 47.98
CA GLU A 39 7.54 -16.69 46.84
C GLU A 39 6.78 -17.36 45.68
N ASN A 40 5.80 -18.22 46.01
CA ASN A 40 4.95 -18.88 45.01
C ASN A 40 4.00 -17.89 44.30
N ALA A 41 3.50 -16.87 44.99
CA ALA A 41 2.65 -15.83 44.40
C ALA A 41 3.46 -14.91 43.49
N ILE A 42 4.66 -14.48 43.92
CA ILE A 42 5.53 -13.63 43.09
C ILE A 42 5.99 -14.37 41.84
N SER A 43 6.44 -15.62 41.97
CA SER A 43 6.89 -16.41 40.81
C SER A 43 5.76 -16.61 39.81
N LYS A 44 4.52 -16.87 40.28
CA LYS A 44 3.35 -16.95 39.42
C LYS A 44 3.07 -15.62 38.70
N ILE A 45 3.06 -14.50 39.42
CA ILE A 45 2.83 -13.18 38.83
C ILE A 45 3.89 -12.85 37.76
N MET A 46 5.16 -13.16 38.03
CA MET A 46 6.25 -12.94 37.07
C MET A 46 6.09 -13.83 35.83
N ALA A 47 5.81 -15.13 36.02
CA ALA A 47 5.59 -16.05 34.91
C ALA A 47 4.38 -15.63 34.05
N ASP A 48 3.27 -15.28 34.69
CA ASP A 48 2.07 -14.80 34.00
C ASP A 48 2.39 -13.50 33.24
N TYR A 49 3.11 -12.55 33.85
CA TYR A 49 3.53 -11.31 33.19
C TYR A 49 4.38 -11.56 31.94
N ASP A 50 5.36 -12.46 32.01
CA ASP A 50 6.20 -12.80 30.85
C ASP A 50 5.38 -13.44 29.72
N LEU A 51 4.43 -14.31 30.06
CA LEU A 51 3.50 -14.91 29.10
C LEU A 51 2.59 -13.85 28.46
N TYR A 52 2.05 -12.91 29.25
CA TYR A 52 1.24 -11.81 28.72
C TYR A 52 2.05 -10.89 27.82
N LYS A 53 3.28 -10.56 28.21
CA LYS A 53 4.17 -9.74 27.39
C LYS A 53 4.47 -10.41 26.06
N TYR A 54 4.83 -11.70 26.09
CA TYR A 54 5.13 -12.46 24.88
C TYR A 54 3.91 -12.58 23.95
N SER A 55 2.73 -12.86 24.50
CA SER A 55 1.50 -12.93 23.69
C SER A 55 1.11 -11.58 23.08
N CYS A 56 1.28 -10.48 23.82
CA CYS A 56 1.07 -9.12 23.31
C CYS A 56 2.06 -8.78 22.19
N ASP A 57 3.34 -9.10 22.34
CA ASP A 57 4.35 -8.86 21.31
C ASP A 57 4.07 -9.68 20.05
N ILE A 58 3.67 -10.96 20.18
CA ILE A 58 3.27 -11.79 19.03
C ILE A 58 2.08 -11.16 18.30
N GLN A 59 1.04 -10.76 19.04
CA GLN A 59 -0.15 -10.18 18.42
C GLN A 59 0.20 -8.90 17.65
N LYS A 60 0.99 -8.01 18.27
CA LYS A 60 1.44 -6.78 17.63
C LYS A 60 2.24 -7.06 16.36
N ASP A 61 3.19 -8.00 16.43
CA ASP A 61 4.01 -8.37 15.27
C ASP A 61 3.18 -9.00 14.15
N TYR A 62 2.17 -9.79 14.50
CA TYR A 62 1.23 -10.37 13.54
C TYR A 62 0.42 -9.28 12.82
N GLU A 63 -0.16 -8.34 13.57
CA GLU A 63 -0.91 -7.20 13.00
C GLU A 63 -0.02 -6.31 12.13
N LEU A 64 1.20 -6.02 12.57
CA LEU A 64 2.18 -5.24 11.79
C LEU A 64 2.59 -5.94 10.50
N LYS A 65 2.71 -7.28 10.51
CA LYS A 65 2.99 -8.05 9.29
C LYS A 65 1.82 -7.99 8.32
N ILE A 66 0.59 -8.21 8.78
CA ILE A 66 -0.59 -8.08 7.91
C ILE A 66 -0.64 -6.68 7.28
N GLN A 67 -0.48 -5.64 8.08
CA GLN A 67 -0.51 -4.27 7.58
C GLN A 67 0.59 -3.99 6.54
N ARG A 68 1.79 -4.53 6.76
CA ARG A 68 2.90 -4.42 5.81
C ARG A 68 2.55 -5.09 4.48
N GLU A 69 2.12 -6.36 4.52
CA GLU A 69 1.77 -7.13 3.32
C GLU A 69 0.63 -6.46 2.55
N GLU A 70 -0.40 -5.95 3.24
CA GLU A 70 -1.48 -5.20 2.59
C GLU A 70 -0.97 -3.92 1.90
N TYR A 71 -0.03 -3.21 2.52
CA TYR A 71 0.52 -1.98 1.96
C TYR A 71 1.47 -2.27 0.80
N GLU A 72 2.30 -3.30 0.91
CA GLU A 72 3.16 -3.78 -0.17
C GLU A 72 2.34 -4.23 -1.37
N PHE A 73 1.26 -5.00 -1.15
CA PHE A 73 0.34 -5.39 -2.20
C PHE A 73 -0.31 -4.17 -2.88
N LYS A 74 -0.79 -3.18 -2.12
CA LYS A 74 -1.36 -1.94 -2.67
C LYS A 74 -0.34 -1.15 -3.50
N LEU A 75 0.91 -1.07 -3.02
CA LEU A 75 1.99 -0.41 -3.74
C LEU A 75 2.35 -1.13 -5.04
N GLU A 76 2.43 -2.45 -5.00
CA GLU A 76 2.72 -3.25 -6.19
C GLU A 76 1.60 -3.12 -7.23
N ASN A 77 0.34 -3.20 -6.80
CA ASN A 77 -0.80 -2.99 -7.67
C ASN A 77 -0.77 -1.59 -8.32
N LEU A 78 -0.50 -0.54 -7.55
CA LEU A 78 -0.40 0.82 -8.07
C LEU A 78 0.76 0.96 -9.08
N LYS A 79 1.90 0.31 -8.83
CA LYS A 79 3.02 0.29 -9.78
C LYS A 79 2.65 -0.43 -11.07
N ILE A 80 1.96 -1.56 -10.99
CA ILE A 80 1.50 -2.32 -12.16
C ILE A 80 0.52 -1.47 -12.97
N GLU A 81 -0.47 -0.84 -12.32
CA GLU A 81 -1.45 0.02 -12.97
C GLU A 81 -0.78 1.21 -13.66
N HIS A 82 0.12 1.90 -12.96
CA HIS A 82 0.87 3.02 -13.53
C HIS A 82 1.73 2.57 -14.73
N LYS A 83 2.40 1.43 -14.62
CA LYS A 83 3.21 0.88 -15.72
C LYS A 83 2.33 0.52 -16.91
N ALA A 84 1.22 -0.17 -16.69
CA ALA A 84 0.29 -0.55 -17.76
C ALA A 84 -0.25 0.69 -18.48
N LEU A 85 -0.64 1.72 -17.73
CA LEU A 85 -1.12 2.98 -18.29
C LEU A 85 -0.04 3.71 -19.08
N THR A 86 1.20 3.74 -18.56
CA THR A 86 2.34 4.35 -19.27
C THR A 86 2.65 3.62 -20.57
N ASP A 87 2.67 2.29 -20.53
CA ASP A 87 2.92 1.44 -21.70
C ASP A 87 1.79 1.63 -22.76
N GLU A 88 0.53 1.79 -22.33
CA GLU A 88 -0.59 2.11 -23.23
C GLU A 88 -0.45 3.49 -23.90
N TYR A 89 -0.11 4.52 -23.12
CA TYR A 89 0.15 5.85 -23.67
C TYR A 89 1.31 5.86 -24.67
N ASP A 90 2.39 5.14 -24.38
CA ASP A 90 3.55 5.05 -25.27
C ASP A 90 3.19 4.37 -26.60
N LEU A 91 2.43 3.25 -26.54
CA LEU A 91 1.90 2.60 -27.73
C LEU A 91 0.98 3.52 -28.53
N PHE A 92 0.12 4.29 -27.86
CA PHE A 92 -0.76 5.25 -28.53
C PHE A 92 0.04 6.35 -29.24
N ILE A 93 1.07 6.89 -28.60
CA ILE A 93 1.97 7.89 -29.20
C ILE A 93 2.68 7.30 -30.43
N ILE A 94 3.26 6.11 -30.31
CA ILE A 94 3.95 5.43 -31.42
C ILE A 94 2.99 5.21 -32.60
N GLN A 95 1.74 4.81 -32.32
CA GLN A 95 0.73 4.64 -33.36
C GLN A 95 0.39 5.98 -34.04
N LYS A 96 0.21 7.05 -33.26
CA LYS A 96 -0.07 8.39 -33.79
C LYS A 96 1.08 8.92 -34.64
N ASP A 97 2.32 8.75 -34.21
CA ASP A 97 3.50 9.17 -34.97
C ASP A 97 3.60 8.42 -36.30
N LYS A 98 3.29 7.11 -36.29
CA LYS A 98 3.24 6.31 -37.53
C LYS A 98 2.13 6.76 -38.47
N GLU A 99 0.94 7.08 -37.94
CA GLU A 99 -0.16 7.63 -38.73
C GLU A 99 0.24 8.98 -39.36
N ILE A 100 0.87 9.87 -38.59
CA ILE A 100 1.35 11.17 -39.06
C ILE A 100 2.41 11.01 -40.14
N ASP A 101 3.38 10.12 -39.96
CA ASP A 101 4.43 9.88 -40.96
C ASP A 101 3.86 9.28 -42.24
N LEU A 102 2.91 8.33 -42.14
CA LEU A 102 2.19 7.80 -43.30
C LEU A 102 1.39 8.89 -44.01
N LEU A 103 0.67 9.75 -43.27
CA LEU A 103 -0.07 10.86 -43.86
C LEU A 103 0.87 11.86 -44.54
N ALA A 104 1.97 12.23 -43.89
CA ALA A 104 2.96 13.16 -44.40
C ALA A 104 3.65 12.61 -45.65
N ASN A 105 3.99 11.33 -45.66
CA ASN A 105 4.60 10.66 -46.81
C ASN A 105 3.61 10.48 -47.95
N ALA A 106 2.34 10.14 -47.66
CA ALA A 106 1.27 10.16 -48.66
C ALA A 106 1.14 11.56 -49.25
N LEU A 107 0.99 12.61 -48.42
CA LEU A 107 0.85 14.00 -48.86
C LEU A 107 2.07 14.49 -49.65
N LYS A 108 3.29 14.06 -49.31
CA LYS A 108 4.50 14.33 -50.11
C LYS A 108 4.47 13.60 -51.45
N LYS A 109 3.92 12.39 -51.52
CA LYS A 109 3.80 11.60 -52.75
C LYS A 109 2.68 12.10 -53.66
N THR A 110 1.55 12.53 -53.11
CA THR A 110 0.44 13.17 -53.85
C THR A 110 0.61 14.68 -54.03
N SER A 111 1.60 15.29 -53.39
CA SER A 111 1.90 16.72 -53.49
C SER A 111 2.04 17.10 -54.96
N PRO A 112 1.13 17.91 -55.52
CA PRO A 112 1.21 18.31 -56.91
C PRO A 112 2.51 19.10 -57.13
N ARG A 113 3.21 18.81 -58.23
CA ARG A 113 4.47 19.47 -58.63
C ARG A 113 4.34 21.00 -58.71
N TYR A 114 3.11 21.50 -58.74
CA TYR A 114 2.71 22.91 -58.82
C TYR A 114 2.07 23.43 -57.52
N LYS A 115 2.54 23.02 -56.34
CA LYS A 115 2.11 23.56 -55.03
C LYS A 115 1.97 25.09 -55.01
N TRP A 116 2.89 25.79 -55.67
CA TRP A 116 2.87 27.24 -55.79
C TRP A 116 1.64 27.77 -56.56
N LEU A 117 1.11 27.03 -57.54
CA LEU A 117 -0.11 27.41 -58.27
C LEU A 117 -1.37 27.35 -57.41
N TYR A 118 -1.50 26.36 -56.54
CA TYR A 118 -2.63 26.30 -55.60
C TYR A 118 -2.59 27.45 -54.59
N PHE A 119 -1.39 27.80 -54.12
CA PHE A 119 -1.20 28.94 -53.23
C PHE A 119 -1.50 30.28 -53.92
N ALA A 120 -0.95 30.49 -55.12
CA ALA A 120 -1.21 31.69 -55.92
C ALA A 120 -2.71 31.82 -56.31
N GLY A 121 -3.36 30.70 -56.64
CA GLY A 121 -4.80 30.66 -56.91
C GLY A 121 -5.64 31.07 -55.71
N GLY A 122 -5.29 30.61 -54.50
CA GLY A 122 -5.98 31.01 -53.26
C GLY A 122 -5.89 32.51 -52.98
N ILE A 123 -4.70 33.11 -53.17
CA ILE A 123 -4.50 34.56 -53.01
C ILE A 123 -5.32 35.35 -54.03
N LEU A 124 -5.32 34.93 -55.30
CA LEU A 124 -6.08 35.60 -56.35
C LEU A 124 -7.58 35.56 -56.09
N ILE A 125 -8.13 34.39 -55.76
CA ILE A 125 -9.56 34.23 -55.45
C ILE A 125 -9.93 35.06 -54.23
N GLY A 126 -9.14 35.00 -53.15
CA GLY A 126 -9.38 35.78 -51.93
C GLY A 126 -9.39 37.29 -52.18
N SER A 127 -8.51 37.78 -53.05
CA SER A 127 -8.44 39.20 -53.42
C SER A 127 -9.67 39.65 -54.21
N VAL A 128 -10.11 38.83 -55.18
CA VAL A 128 -11.32 39.12 -55.97
C VAL A 128 -12.58 39.11 -55.10
N VAL A 129 -12.72 38.14 -54.21
CA VAL A 129 -13.85 38.06 -53.28
C VAL A 129 -13.87 39.24 -52.32
N SER A 130 -12.71 39.63 -51.77
CA SER A 130 -12.61 40.77 -50.85
C SER A 130 -12.97 42.09 -51.53
N TYR A 131 -12.50 42.29 -52.77
CA TYR A 131 -12.85 43.47 -53.55
C TYR A 131 -14.35 43.48 -53.92
N GLY A 132 -14.91 42.33 -54.31
CA GLY A 132 -16.34 42.19 -54.58
C GLY A 132 -17.21 42.47 -53.36
N ALA A 133 -16.84 41.94 -52.20
CA ALA A 133 -17.55 42.19 -50.94
C ALA A 133 -17.47 43.65 -50.51
N HIS A 134 -16.28 44.28 -50.61
CA HIS A 134 -16.12 45.70 -50.31
C HIS A 134 -16.97 46.58 -51.23
N ARG A 135 -17.07 46.23 -52.52
CA ARG A 135 -17.92 46.97 -53.47
C ARG A 135 -19.41 46.76 -53.17
N ALA A 136 -19.83 45.54 -52.84
CA ALA A 136 -21.23 45.23 -52.52
C ALA A 136 -21.71 45.82 -51.18
N LEU A 137 -20.79 46.14 -50.26
CA LEU A 137 -21.10 46.75 -48.97
C LEU A 137 -21.01 48.29 -48.97
N ASN A 138 -20.39 48.89 -50.00
CA ASN A 138 -20.26 50.34 -50.18
C ASN A 138 -21.22 50.92 -51.25
N GLU A 139 -22.17 50.11 -51.73
CA GLU A 139 -23.38 50.55 -52.44
C GLU A 139 -24.57 50.56 -51.48
#